data_AF-A0AA39SUU0-F1
#
_entry.id   AF-A0AA39SUU0-F1
#
_cell.length_a   1.000
_cell.length_b   1.000
_cell.length_c   1.000
_cell.angle_alpha   90.00
_cell.angle_beta   90.00
_cell.angle_gamma   90.00
#
_symmetry.space_group_name_H-M   'P 1'
#
loop_
_entity.id
_entity.type
_entity.pdbx_description
1 polymer ?
#
loop_
_entity_poly.entity_id
_entity_poly.type
_entity_poly.pdbx_seq_one_letter_code
_entity_poly.pdbx_strand_id
1 'polypeptide(L)' 'MEEKDIVSWTTMIDGYAKLGEYDVAKSFLDAVPRQETATWNALILAYDQNGEPHEALAIFRQLQLSKNANPDNGSMRI' A
#
# COMPACT_ATOMS: atom_id res chain seq x y z
N MET A 1 19.95 14.99 -1.71
CA MET A 1 19.07 14.02 -1.04
C MET A 1 18.27 13.40 -2.17
N GLU A 2 18.58 12.15 -2.54
CA GLU A 2 17.96 11.51 -3.70
C GLU A 2 16.48 11.31 -3.40
N GLU A 3 15.61 12.05 -4.10
CA GLU A 3 14.18 11.71 -4.14
C GLU A 3 14.08 10.34 -4.78
N LYS A 4 13.79 9.33 -3.96
CA LYS A 4 13.45 8.00 -4.48
C LYS A 4 12.12 8.12 -5.22
N ASP A 5 12.14 7.84 -6.52
CA ASP A 5 10.94 7.80 -7.34
C ASP A 5 9.95 6.74 -6.84
N ILE A 6 8.66 6.97 -7.11
CA ILE A 6 7.57 6.01 -6.80
C ILE A 6 7.87 4.62 -7.39
N VAL A 7 8.54 4.57 -8.53
CA VAL A 7 8.99 3.31 -9.15
C VAL A 7 10.00 2.59 -8.24
N SER A 8 10.99 3.30 -7.70
CA SER A 8 11.98 2.71 -6.78
C SER A 8 11.34 2.18 -5.49
N TRP A 9 10.38 2.90 -4.91
CA TRP A 9 9.61 2.43 -3.75
C TRP A 9 8.81 1.18 -4.09
N THR A 10 8.11 1.19 -5.22
CA THR A 10 7.31 0.06 -5.68
C THR A 10 8.18 -1.17 -5.94
N THR A 11 9.36 -1.01 -6.52
CA THR A 11 10.32 -2.12 -6.72
C THR A 11 10.84 -2.66 -5.39
N MET A 12 11.19 -1.81 -4.41
CA MET A 12 11.62 -2.28 -3.09
C MET A 12 10.50 -3.06 -2.41
N ILE A 13 9.28 -2.52 -2.41
CA ILE A 13 8.11 -3.14 -1.79
C ILE A 13 7.77 -4.49 -2.44
N ASP A 14 7.74 -4.55 -3.77
CA ASP A 14 7.54 -5.80 -4.52
C ASP A 14 8.64 -6.83 -4.23
N GLY A 15 9.90 -6.39 -4.16
CA GLY A 15 11.04 -7.25 -3.82
C GLY A 15 10.92 -7.87 -2.43
N TYR A 16 10.68 -7.05 -1.40
CA TYR A 16 10.52 -7.55 -0.03
C TYR A 16 9.27 -8.41 0.13
N ALA A 17 8.16 -8.02 -0.50
CA ALA A 17 6.92 -8.78 -0.39
C ALA A 17 6.99 -10.15 -1.09
N LYS A 18 7.72 -10.26 -2.22
CA LYS A 18 8.03 -11.54 -2.87
C LYS A 18 8.93 -12.46 -2.04
N LEU A 19 9.75 -11.88 -1.16
CA LEU A 19 10.57 -12.64 -0.22
C LEU A 19 9.80 -13.04 1.05
N GLY A 20 8.52 -12.65 1.18
CA GLY A 20 7.74 -12.84 2.39
C GLY A 20 8.11 -11.89 3.54
N GLU A 21 8.98 -10.90 3.28
CA GLU A 21 9.37 -9.88 4.26
C GLU A 21 8.34 -8.74 4.32
N TYR A 22 7.14 -9.11 4.76
CA TYR A 22 5.97 -8.26 4.77
C TYR A 22 6.06 -7.05 5.69
N ASP A 23 6.71 -7.20 6.84
CA ASP A 23 6.91 -6.11 7.80
C ASP A 23 7.82 -5.03 7.21
N VAL A 24 8.85 -5.46 6.50
CA VAL A 24 9.76 -4.57 5.79
C VAL A 24 9.02 -3.87 4.67
N ALA A 25 8.30 -4.62 3.83
CA ALA A 25 7.52 -4.05 2.73
C ALA A 25 6.46 -3.03 3.21
N LYS A 26 5.80 -3.28 4.36
CA LYS A 26 4.89 -2.31 5.00
C LYS A 26 5.61 -1.05 5.48
N SER A 27 6.79 -1.18 6.11
CA SER A 27 7.57 -0.03 6.55
C SER A 27 7.98 0.89 5.38
N PHE A 28 8.28 0.29 4.22
CA PHE A 28 8.56 1.03 3.00
C PHE A 28 7.30 1.75 2.48
N LEU A 29 6.13 1.09 2.52
CA LEU A 29 4.85 1.68 2.14
C LEU A 29 4.48 2.89 3.01
N ASP A 30 4.68 2.79 4.32
CA ASP A 30 4.45 3.90 5.27
C ASP A 30 5.44 5.06 5.06
N ALA A 31 6.65 4.76 4.59
CA ALA A 31 7.65 5.76 4.26
C ALA A 31 7.44 6.44 2.90
N VAL A 32 6.54 5.93 2.03
CA VAL A 32 6.26 6.56 0.73
C VAL A 32 5.48 7.86 0.96
N PRO A 33 6.03 9.04 0.60
CA PRO A 33 5.36 10.32 0.83
C PRO A 33 4.07 10.51 0.00
N ARG A 34 3.95 9.78 -1.12
CA ARG A 34 2.72 9.63 -1.89
C ARG A 34 2.39 8.17 -2.08
N GLN A 35 1.60 7.63 -1.18
CA GLN A 35 1.08 6.28 -1.28
C GLN A 35 0.09 6.18 -2.45
N GLU A 36 0.60 5.86 -3.65
CA GLU A 36 -0.23 5.67 -4.83
C GLU A 36 -0.86 4.29 -4.86
N THR A 37 -1.99 4.16 -5.56
CA THR A 37 -2.69 2.87 -5.71
C THR A 37 -1.78 1.78 -6.26
N ALA A 38 -0.81 2.14 -7.10
CA ALA A 38 0.19 1.22 -7.65
C ALA A 38 1.03 0.53 -6.55
N THR A 39 1.45 1.27 -5.53
CA THR A 39 2.29 0.77 -4.44
C THR A 39 1.53 -0.22 -3.56
N TRP A 40 0.26 0.06 -3.27
CA TRP A 40 -0.64 -0.86 -2.56
C TRP A 40 -0.93 -2.12 -3.37
N ASN A 41 -1.17 -1.99 -4.67
CA ASN A 41 -1.44 -3.12 -5.56
C ASN A 41 -0.25 -4.09 -5.63
N ALA A 42 0.98 -3.57 -5.66
CA ALA A 42 2.19 -4.39 -5.61
C ALA A 42 2.24 -5.25 -4.34
N LEU A 43 1.93 -4.65 -3.18
CA LEU A 43 1.89 -5.37 -1.91
C LEU A 43 0.80 -6.45 -1.89
N ILE A 44 -0.42 -6.13 -2.36
CA ILE A 44 -1.55 -7.07 -2.42
C ILE A 44 -1.23 -8.26 -3.34
N LEU A 45 -0.66 -8.00 -4.53
CA LEU A 45 -0.28 -9.04 -5.48
C LEU A 45 0.80 -9.97 -4.90
N ALA A 46 1.75 -9.42 -4.16
CA ALA A 46 2.79 -10.23 -3.53
C ALA A 46 2.24 -11.14 -2.42
N TYR A 47 1.27 -10.67 -1.62
CA TYR A 47 0.56 -11.53 -0.66
C TYR A 47 -0.25 -12.63 -1.35
N ASP A 48 -0.95 -12.31 -2.43
CA ASP A 48 -1.72 -13.28 -3.22
C ASP A 48 -0.80 -14.37 -3.81
N GLN A 49 0.36 -13.96 -4.36
CA GLN A 49 1.36 -14.87 -4.92
C GLN A 49 2.03 -15.77 -3.90
N ASN A 50 2.17 -15.32 -2.65
CA ASN A 50 2.76 -16.14 -1.58
C ASN A 50 1.73 -17.01 -0.84
N GLY A 51 0.45 -16.98 -1.24
CA GLY A 51 -0.59 -17.77 -0.61
C GLY A 51 -1.06 -17.21 0.74
N GLU A 52 -0.95 -15.88 0.94
CA GLU A 52 -1.36 -15.15 2.15
C GLU A 52 -2.58 -14.23 1.87
N PRO A 53 -3.76 -14.80 1.53
CA PRO A 53 -4.90 -14.01 1.10
C PRO A 53 -5.53 -13.15 2.21
N HIS A 54 -5.34 -13.51 3.49
CA HIS A 54 -5.90 -12.74 4.61
C HIS A 54 -5.19 -11.39 4.75
N GLU A 55 -3.88 -11.39 4.54
CA GLU A 55 -2.98 -10.26 4.60
C GLU A 55 -3.20 -9.37 3.38
N ALA A 56 -3.35 -9.96 2.19
CA ALA A 56 -3.79 -9.25 0.98
C ALA A 56 -5.08 -8.46 1.22
N LEU A 57 -6.09 -9.08 1.85
CA LEU A 57 -7.37 -8.44 2.18
C LEU A 57 -7.23 -7.38 3.28
N ALA A 58 -6.32 -7.55 4.24
CA ALA A 58 -6.04 -6.55 5.26
C ALA A 58 -5.46 -5.28 4.63
N ILE A 59 -4.49 -5.43 3.73
CA ILE A 59 -3.87 -4.32 2.99
C ILE A 59 -4.88 -3.64 2.06
N PHE A 60 -5.72 -4.41 1.35
CA PHE A 60 -6.78 -3.85 0.53
C PHE A 60 -7.76 -3.01 1.35
N ARG A 61 -8.14 -3.45 2.56
CA ARG A 61 -8.99 -2.65 3.45
C ARG A 61 -8.32 -1.35 3.90
N GLN A 62 -7.03 -1.38 4.21
CA GLN A 62 -6.28 -0.16 4.54
C GLN A 62 -6.23 0.83 3.37
N LEU A 63 -6.04 0.35 2.14
CA LEU A 63 -6.14 1.17 0.93
C LEU A 63 -7.52 1.83 0.79
N GLN A 64 -8.60 1.08 1.01
CA GLN A 64 -9.97 1.62 0.93
C GLN A 64 -10.21 2.68 2.02
N LEU A 65 -9.74 2.44 3.25
CA LEU A 65 -9.84 3.41 4.35
C LEU A 65 -9.03 4.67 4.06
N SER A 66 -7.82 4.54 3.51
CA SER A 66 -6.98 5.67 3.09
C SER A 66 -7.65 6.50 1.99
N LYS A 67 -8.25 5.84 0.98
CA LYS A 67 -9.01 6.54 -0.09
C LYS A 67 -10.30 7.20 0.41
N ASN A 68 -11.00 6.56 1.35
CA ASN A 68 -12.26 7.07 1.90
C ASN A 68 -12.06 8.12 3.00
N ALA A 69 -10.84 8.30 3.52
CA ALA A 69 -10.47 9.34 4.46
C ALA A 69 -10.33 10.74 3.83
N ASN A 70 -10.95 10.98 2.67
CA ASN A 70 -11.22 12.31 2.13
C ASN A 70 -12.71 12.65 2.31
N PRO A 71 -13.15 13.13 3.50
CA PRO A 71 -14.54 13.38 3.81
C PRO A 71 -14.82 14.87 3.65
N ASP A 72 -14.76 15.40 2.43
CA ASP A 72 -15.25 16.75 2.13
C ASP A 72 -16.18 16.68 0.92
N ASN A 73 -17.44 16.30 1.16
CA ASN A 73 -18.53 17.28 1.21
C ASN A 73 -19.86 16.57 1.53
N GLY A 74 -19.94 15.96 2.72
CA GLY A 74 -21.20 15.53 3.31
C GLY A 74 -21.80 16.68 4.12
N SER A 75 -22.05 17.84 3.51
CA SER A 75 -22.81 18.91 4.15
C SER A 75 -24.23 18.43 4.36
N MET A 76 -24.45 17.83 5.52
CA MET A 76 -25.74 17.65 6.16
C MET A 76 -26.35 19.05 6.34
N ARG A 77 -27.21 19.46 5.40
CA ARG A 77 -28.19 20.52 5.64
C ARG A 77 -29.45 19.82 6.15
N ILE A 78 -29.56 19.77 7.48
CA ILE A 78 -30.88 19.80 8.13
C ILE A 78 -31.50 21.18 7.92
#